data_AF-A0A818G4C9-F1
#
_entry.id   AF-A0A818G4C9-F1
#
_cell.length_a   1.000
_cell.length_b   1.000
_cell.length_c   1.000
_cell.angle_alpha   90.00
_cell.angle_beta   90.00
_cell.angle_gamma   90.00
#
_symmetry.space_group_name_H-M   'P 1'
#
loop_
_entity.id
_entity.type
_entity.pdbx_description
1 polymer ?
#
loop_
_entity_poly.entity_id
_entity_poly.type
_entity_poly.pdbx_seq_one_letter_code
_entity_poly.pdbx_strand_id
1 'polypeptide(L)'
;MDTLEIDEGTKISTVLNKSENETDINQENYFNASVANDSISQLPLPIKASIPSEDTEVLKTKLAEMDKENKKVEERLAQAKTEVASLLTLHDDIKEKNQTELEERKKEIDIMRLEQEEKEQKWLQIEKQIKQKYEEEIQSHSQNMSVIIEEVTTLNEKQNSLEERMQTLKRNEETIKNCEYSGFHSQIMHDFILPKFDLLINYIKESVPNIDEYFIDKIPKLTFVEINDATYAITLRGFPDHHTAFVAARDRIFNLSNSVNSAKEFYQRDINRIIRSITRTLTTVQADTNIWKQYSKILTQVLEEKGIEYVNRFNVYIKGKAKTLIERSILGTSTPPWIELRRDTDDFRNEYPLVNEIEGLKHQALDEFIKQNISFQKLKFDQTPTTKSIITIKEFVNQIQLKFKTDKIYEGYQMHHFSLIPNLLQQIMIYYSCFVVQLPLFESSRELLSKIDKNIVTTITTSTGSGKM
;
A
#
# COMPACT_ATOMS: atom_id res chain seq x y z
N MET A 1 10.41 -9.60 -35.06
CA MET A 1 11.31 -10.04 -36.14
C MET A 1 11.78 -11.43 -35.76
N ASP A 2 11.03 -12.44 -36.18
CA ASP A 2 11.51 -13.57 -36.97
C ASP A 2 10.29 -14.34 -37.44
N THR A 3 10.43 -14.93 -38.61
CA THR A 3 9.41 -15.12 -39.65
C THR A 3 8.57 -16.38 -39.49
N LEU A 4 7.32 -16.23 -39.96
CA LEU A 4 6.39 -17.21 -40.52
C LEU A 4 7.05 -18.45 -41.14
N GLU A 5 6.47 -19.62 -40.86
CA GLU A 5 6.23 -20.67 -41.85
C GLU A 5 4.94 -21.42 -41.48
N ILE A 6 3.93 -21.25 -42.33
CA ILE A 6 2.65 -21.96 -42.32
C ILE A 6 2.83 -23.10 -43.31
N ASP A 7 2.66 -24.34 -42.88
CA ASP A 7 2.66 -25.51 -43.76
C ASP A 7 1.22 -26.01 -43.97
N GLU A 8 0.81 -25.99 -45.23
CA GLU A 8 -0.47 -26.46 -45.74
C GLU A 8 -0.38 -27.97 -46.01
N GLY A 9 -1.31 -28.75 -45.45
CA GLY A 9 -1.18 -30.21 -45.41
C GLY A 9 -2.47 -31.03 -45.42
N THR A 10 -3.43 -30.67 -46.26
CA THR A 10 -4.12 -31.61 -47.17
C THR A 10 -4.96 -32.81 -46.63
N LYS A 11 -6.24 -32.79 -47.04
CA LYS A 11 -7.18 -33.92 -47.37
C LYS A 11 -7.92 -34.65 -46.24
N ILE A 12 -9.21 -34.31 -46.09
CA ILE A 12 -10.27 -35.31 -45.91
C ILE A 12 -11.38 -35.05 -46.94
N SER A 13 -11.37 -35.88 -47.99
CA SER A 13 -12.51 -36.21 -48.86
C SER A 13 -13.55 -36.97 -48.02
N THR A 14 -14.87 -36.95 -48.19
CA THR A 14 -15.71 -36.73 -49.37
C THR A 14 -17.13 -36.59 -48.81
N VAL A 15 -17.86 -35.51 -49.13
CA VAL A 15 -19.30 -35.40 -48.88
C VAL A 15 -20.01 -35.80 -50.16
N LEU A 16 -20.74 -36.92 -50.10
CA LEU A 16 -21.75 -37.32 -51.08
C LEU A 16 -23.10 -36.75 -50.64
N ASN A 17 -23.69 -35.84 -51.42
CA ASN A 17 -25.07 -36.01 -51.89
C ASN A 17 -25.54 -34.90 -52.84
N LYS A 18 -26.09 -35.41 -53.96
CA LYS A 18 -27.34 -35.03 -54.65
C LYS A 18 -27.55 -33.64 -55.25
N SER A 19 -28.02 -33.73 -56.50
CA SER A 19 -29.13 -33.01 -57.16
C SER A 19 -28.65 -32.35 -58.46
N GLU A 20 -29.36 -32.30 -59.58
CA GLU A 20 -30.68 -32.76 -60.01
C GLU A 20 -30.71 -32.55 -61.55
N ASN A 21 -31.32 -33.48 -62.30
CA ASN A 21 -32.45 -33.26 -63.22
C ASN A 21 -32.18 -32.49 -64.53
N GLU A 22 -32.56 -33.14 -65.64
CA GLU A 22 -33.58 -32.71 -66.63
C GLU A 22 -33.59 -33.77 -67.76
N THR A 23 -34.50 -34.75 -67.77
CA THR A 23 -35.83 -34.77 -68.44
C THR A 23 -35.90 -34.19 -69.85
N ASP A 24 -36.22 -35.07 -70.82
CA ASP A 24 -37.16 -34.84 -71.93
C ASP A 24 -37.75 -36.24 -72.28
N ILE A 25 -38.94 -36.59 -71.77
CA ILE A 25 -40.31 -36.34 -72.29
C ILE A 25 -40.66 -37.17 -73.55
N ASN A 26 -41.45 -38.22 -73.29
CA ASN A 26 -42.67 -38.69 -73.95
C ASN A 26 -42.90 -38.44 -75.47
N GLN A 27 -43.38 -39.47 -76.17
CA GLN A 27 -44.83 -39.58 -76.43
C GLN A 27 -45.25 -40.94 -77.03
N GLU A 28 -46.32 -41.48 -76.43
CA GLU A 28 -47.20 -42.53 -76.91
C GLU A 28 -47.90 -42.13 -78.23
N ASN A 29 -48.37 -43.11 -79.01
CA ASN A 29 -49.78 -43.10 -79.42
C ASN A 29 -50.28 -44.44 -80.00
N TYR A 30 -51.43 -44.81 -79.46
CA TYR A 30 -52.46 -45.78 -79.83
C TYR A 30 -52.80 -45.85 -81.34
N PHE A 31 -53.20 -47.03 -81.83
CA PHE A 31 -54.59 -47.30 -82.26
C PHE A 31 -54.86 -48.80 -82.55
N ASN A 32 -55.97 -49.29 -82.00
CA ASN A 32 -56.62 -50.56 -82.31
C ASN A 32 -57.33 -50.50 -83.67
N ALA A 33 -57.46 -51.63 -84.39
CA ALA A 33 -58.74 -52.33 -84.59
C ALA A 33 -58.80 -53.21 -85.87
N SER A 34 -59.49 -54.34 -85.70
CA SER A 34 -60.44 -54.98 -86.63
C SER A 34 -59.98 -56.06 -87.62
N VAL A 35 -60.26 -57.29 -87.19
CA VAL A 35 -60.81 -58.46 -87.88
C VAL A 35 -61.62 -58.18 -89.17
N ALA A 36 -61.49 -59.07 -90.17
CA ALA A 36 -62.60 -59.51 -91.03
C ALA A 36 -62.31 -60.91 -91.62
N ASN A 37 -63.28 -61.81 -91.46
CA ASN A 37 -63.39 -63.16 -92.03
C ASN A 37 -64.53 -63.13 -93.08
N ASP A 38 -64.47 -64.03 -94.09
CA ASP A 38 -65.59 -64.82 -94.67
C ASP A 38 -65.74 -64.90 -96.21
N SER A 39 -66.19 -66.12 -96.61
CA SER A 39 -66.96 -66.57 -97.81
C SER A 39 -66.14 -67.08 -99.02
N ILE A 40 -66.08 -68.36 -99.42
CA ILE A 40 -67.03 -69.46 -99.79
C ILE A 40 -67.68 -69.34 -101.20
N SER A 41 -67.45 -70.36 -102.07
CA SER A 41 -68.35 -71.01 -103.09
C SER A 41 -67.62 -71.31 -104.44
N GLN A 42 -67.86 -72.31 -105.29
CA GLN A 42 -68.55 -73.63 -105.35
C GLN A 42 -68.06 -74.36 -106.65
N LEU A 43 -68.20 -75.69 -106.69
CA LEU A 43 -68.16 -76.75 -107.76
C LEU A 43 -68.48 -76.36 -109.24
N PRO A 44 -68.20 -77.17 -110.31
CA PRO A 44 -68.58 -78.61 -110.46
C PRO A 44 -67.71 -79.57 -111.35
N LEU A 45 -68.04 -80.87 -111.31
CA LEU A 45 -67.62 -81.98 -112.20
C LEU A 45 -68.29 -81.92 -113.60
N PRO A 46 -67.78 -82.63 -114.64
CA PRO A 46 -68.39 -83.93 -115.01
C PRO A 46 -67.46 -85.00 -115.63
N ILE A 47 -68.06 -86.17 -115.82
CA ILE A 47 -67.58 -87.51 -116.23
C ILE A 47 -67.52 -87.68 -117.78
N LYS A 48 -66.62 -88.54 -118.31
CA LYS A 48 -66.93 -89.57 -119.35
C LYS A 48 -65.77 -90.53 -119.62
N ALA A 49 -66.12 -91.81 -119.80
CA ALA A 49 -65.27 -92.98 -119.98
C ALA A 49 -65.21 -93.44 -121.46
N SER A 50 -64.28 -94.35 -121.80
CA SER A 50 -64.50 -95.45 -122.75
C SER A 50 -63.49 -96.60 -122.56
N ILE A 51 -64.00 -97.84 -122.64
CA ILE A 51 -63.32 -99.17 -122.64
C ILE A 51 -63.14 -99.64 -124.11
N PRO A 52 -62.41 -100.73 -124.47
CA PRO A 52 -62.79 -102.18 -124.33
C PRO A 52 -61.57 -103.11 -123.99
N SER A 53 -61.61 -104.43 -123.71
CA SER A 53 -62.59 -105.54 -123.71
C SER A 53 -62.11 -106.72 -122.83
N GLU A 54 -63.07 -107.54 -122.34
CA GLU A 54 -63.05 -109.01 -122.01
C GLU A 54 -62.02 -109.54 -120.97
N ASP A 55 -62.34 -110.34 -119.94
CA ASP A 55 -63.30 -111.43 -119.75
C ASP A 55 -63.95 -111.43 -118.34
N THR A 56 -65.18 -111.93 -118.25
CA THR A 56 -66.08 -111.85 -117.08
C THR A 56 -66.29 -113.19 -116.37
N GLU A 57 -65.78 -113.32 -115.14
CA GLU A 57 -66.40 -114.18 -114.09
C GLU A 57 -65.98 -113.87 -112.63
N VAL A 58 -65.05 -112.93 -112.39
CA VAL A 58 -64.55 -112.55 -111.03
C VAL A 58 -65.33 -111.38 -110.38
N LEU A 59 -66.15 -110.65 -111.15
CA LEU A 59 -66.77 -109.38 -110.71
C LEU A 59 -67.97 -109.50 -109.75
N LYS A 60 -68.56 -110.69 -109.58
CA LYS A 60 -69.71 -110.86 -108.67
C LYS A 60 -69.35 -110.97 -107.19
N THR A 61 -68.10 -111.31 -106.85
CA THR A 61 -67.66 -111.48 -105.45
C THR A 61 -67.11 -110.18 -104.82
N LYS A 62 -66.62 -109.23 -105.64
CA LYS A 62 -66.06 -107.94 -105.17
C LYS A 62 -67.12 -106.89 -104.78
N LEU A 63 -68.34 -106.99 -105.31
CA LEU A 63 -69.39 -105.99 -105.07
C LEU A 63 -70.01 -106.11 -103.66
N ALA A 64 -70.03 -107.30 -103.06
CA ALA A 64 -70.56 -107.52 -101.71
C ALA A 64 -69.59 -107.10 -100.59
N GLU A 65 -68.29 -106.93 -100.89
CA GLU A 65 -67.27 -106.54 -99.91
C GLU A 65 -67.24 -105.01 -99.69
N MET A 66 -67.50 -104.22 -100.74
CA MET A 66 -67.54 -102.75 -100.68
C MET A 66 -68.69 -102.19 -99.82
N ASP A 67 -69.88 -102.79 -99.85
CA ASP A 67 -71.02 -102.31 -99.05
C ASP A 67 -70.81 -102.49 -97.54
N LYS A 68 -70.00 -103.48 -97.14
CA LYS A 68 -69.63 -103.69 -95.72
C LYS A 68 -68.62 -102.65 -95.23
N GLU A 69 -67.76 -102.14 -96.12
CA GLU A 69 -66.77 -101.11 -95.79
C GLU A 69 -67.41 -99.73 -95.62
N ASN A 70 -68.38 -99.37 -96.48
CA ASN A 70 -69.04 -98.07 -96.42
C ASN A 70 -69.81 -97.85 -95.11
N LYS A 71 -70.48 -98.88 -94.59
CA LYS A 71 -71.22 -98.80 -93.32
C LYS A 71 -70.29 -98.56 -92.12
N LYS A 72 -69.05 -99.04 -92.19
CA LYS A 72 -68.03 -98.88 -91.14
C LYS A 72 -67.42 -97.47 -91.11
N VAL A 73 -67.44 -96.77 -92.25
CA VAL A 73 -66.96 -95.38 -92.37
C VAL A 73 -67.99 -94.40 -91.79
N GLU A 74 -69.28 -94.62 -92.03
CA GLU A 74 -70.33 -93.74 -91.48
C GLU A 74 -70.39 -93.76 -89.95
N GLU A 75 -70.25 -94.93 -89.31
CA GLU A 75 -70.18 -95.04 -87.84
C GLU A 75 -68.98 -94.29 -87.26
N ARG A 76 -67.81 -94.37 -87.92
CA ARG A 76 -66.60 -93.64 -87.49
C ARG A 76 -66.74 -92.12 -87.66
N LEU A 77 -67.46 -91.66 -88.68
CA LEU A 77 -67.68 -90.23 -88.90
C LEU A 77 -68.62 -89.62 -87.84
N ALA A 78 -69.64 -90.36 -87.42
CA ALA A 78 -70.54 -89.94 -86.34
C ALA A 78 -69.79 -89.81 -85.01
N GLN A 79 -68.92 -90.78 -84.70
CA GLN A 79 -68.13 -90.80 -83.46
C GLN A 79 -67.14 -89.62 -83.38
N ALA A 80 -66.46 -89.30 -84.48
CA ALA A 80 -65.54 -88.16 -84.56
C ALA A 80 -66.25 -86.79 -84.38
N LYS A 81 -67.48 -86.64 -84.88
CA LYS A 81 -68.26 -85.40 -84.69
C LYS A 81 -68.63 -85.15 -83.23
N THR A 82 -68.96 -86.21 -82.47
CA THR A 82 -69.21 -86.09 -81.03
C THR A 82 -67.95 -85.75 -80.22
N GLU A 83 -66.78 -86.24 -80.62
CA GLU A 83 -65.51 -85.93 -79.94
C GLU A 83 -65.08 -84.47 -80.14
N VAL A 84 -65.22 -83.94 -81.36
CA VAL A 84 -64.90 -82.53 -81.65
C VAL A 84 -65.80 -81.58 -80.87
N ALA A 85 -67.09 -81.90 -80.71
CA ALA A 85 -68.01 -81.09 -79.91
C ALA A 85 -67.62 -81.04 -78.42
N SER A 86 -67.13 -82.15 -77.85
CA SER A 86 -66.71 -82.16 -76.43
C SER A 86 -65.40 -81.40 -76.20
N LEU A 87 -64.47 -81.43 -77.16
CA LEU A 87 -63.23 -80.68 -77.09
C LEU A 87 -63.45 -79.17 -77.20
N LEU A 88 -64.43 -78.72 -77.98
CA LEU A 88 -64.80 -77.31 -78.06
C LEU A 88 -65.38 -76.80 -76.73
N THR A 89 -66.26 -77.55 -76.09
CA THR A 89 -66.77 -77.17 -74.76
C THR A 89 -65.67 -77.11 -73.70
N LEU A 90 -64.71 -78.04 -73.73
CA LEU A 90 -63.57 -78.02 -72.81
C LEU A 90 -62.64 -76.83 -73.05
N HIS A 91 -62.48 -76.39 -74.30
CA HIS A 91 -61.64 -75.25 -74.64
C HIS A 91 -62.21 -73.93 -74.08
N ASP A 92 -63.53 -73.76 -74.19
CA ASP A 92 -64.21 -72.57 -73.67
C ASP A 92 -64.14 -72.50 -72.13
N ASP A 93 -64.33 -73.64 -71.43
CA ASP A 93 -64.21 -73.72 -69.97
C ASP A 93 -62.79 -73.35 -69.47
N ILE A 94 -61.74 -73.79 -70.17
CA ILE A 94 -60.34 -73.47 -69.81
C ILE A 94 -60.06 -71.97 -70.00
N LYS A 95 -60.60 -71.37 -71.05
CA LYS A 95 -60.41 -69.96 -71.36
C LYS A 95 -61.07 -69.07 -70.30
N GLU A 96 -62.28 -69.41 -69.88
CA GLU A 96 -62.99 -68.67 -68.83
C GLU A 96 -62.25 -68.75 -67.50
N LYS A 97 -61.77 -69.95 -67.11
CA LYS A 97 -61.02 -70.16 -65.87
C LYS A 97 -59.72 -69.34 -65.80
N ASN A 98 -58.95 -69.31 -66.89
CA ASN A 98 -57.71 -68.51 -66.96
C ASN A 98 -57.99 -67.00 -66.87
N GLN A 99 -59.11 -66.54 -67.42
CA GLN A 99 -59.49 -65.12 -67.36
C GLN A 99 -59.80 -64.70 -65.92
N THR A 100 -60.52 -65.53 -65.16
CA THR A 100 -60.81 -65.29 -63.74
C THR A 100 -59.56 -65.31 -62.86
N GLU A 101 -58.64 -66.26 -63.07
CA GLU A 101 -57.41 -66.35 -62.26
C GLU A 101 -56.47 -65.15 -62.50
N LEU A 102 -56.46 -64.62 -63.73
CA LEU A 102 -55.70 -63.40 -64.07
C LEU A 102 -56.25 -62.16 -63.36
N GLU A 103 -57.57 -62.02 -63.26
CA GLU A 103 -58.24 -60.92 -62.55
C GLU A 103 -57.97 -60.96 -61.04
N GLU A 104 -57.99 -62.15 -60.43
CA GLU A 104 -57.69 -62.32 -59.00
C GLU A 104 -56.22 -61.98 -58.68
N ARG A 105 -55.27 -62.47 -59.50
CA ARG A 105 -53.84 -62.14 -59.36
C ARG A 105 -53.56 -60.65 -59.47
N LYS A 106 -54.29 -59.92 -60.35
CA LYS A 106 -54.14 -58.46 -60.49
C LYS A 106 -54.57 -57.73 -59.21
N LYS A 107 -55.70 -58.11 -58.61
CA LYS A 107 -56.17 -57.52 -57.35
C LYS A 107 -55.19 -57.75 -56.21
N GLU A 108 -54.59 -58.93 -56.14
CA GLU A 108 -53.59 -59.27 -55.12
C GLU A 108 -52.33 -58.41 -55.25
N ILE A 109 -51.86 -58.16 -56.48
CA ILE A 109 -50.72 -57.26 -56.76
C ILE A 109 -51.02 -55.83 -56.33
N ASP A 110 -52.23 -55.31 -56.63
CA ASP A 110 -52.60 -53.94 -56.27
C ASP A 110 -52.68 -53.73 -54.75
N ILE A 111 -53.18 -54.73 -54.00
CA ILE A 111 -53.19 -54.69 -52.53
C ILE A 111 -51.76 -54.66 -51.97
N MET A 112 -50.87 -55.52 -52.45
CA MET A 112 -49.48 -55.52 -52.01
C MET A 112 -48.76 -54.20 -52.31
N ARG A 113 -49.08 -53.56 -53.44
CA ARG A 113 -48.51 -52.25 -53.79
C ARG A 113 -48.92 -51.16 -52.80
N LEU A 114 -50.20 -51.10 -52.44
CA LEU A 114 -50.71 -50.13 -51.47
C LEU A 114 -50.11 -50.34 -50.07
N GLU A 115 -49.94 -51.59 -49.62
CA GLU A 115 -49.28 -51.87 -48.34
C GLU A 115 -47.80 -51.45 -48.33
N GLN A 116 -47.12 -51.55 -49.48
CA GLN A 116 -45.73 -51.12 -49.62
C GLN A 116 -45.63 -49.58 -49.59
N GLU A 117 -46.51 -48.88 -50.29
CA GLU A 117 -46.60 -47.41 -50.27
C GLU A 117 -46.86 -46.89 -48.84
N GLU A 118 -47.72 -47.55 -48.05
CA GLU A 118 -47.98 -47.16 -46.64
C GLU A 118 -46.75 -47.37 -45.74
N LYS A 119 -46.00 -48.47 -45.93
CA LYS A 119 -44.75 -48.72 -45.19
C LYS A 119 -43.68 -47.69 -45.53
N GLU A 120 -43.54 -47.31 -46.80
CA GLU A 120 -42.62 -46.27 -47.23
C GLU A 120 -42.95 -44.92 -46.60
N GLN A 121 -44.23 -44.54 -46.53
CA GLN A 121 -44.63 -43.29 -45.88
C GLN A 121 -44.34 -43.29 -44.38
N LYS A 122 -44.62 -44.40 -43.66
CA LYS A 122 -44.27 -44.52 -42.24
C LYS A 122 -42.75 -44.41 -42.04
N TRP A 123 -41.97 -45.01 -42.93
CA TRP A 123 -40.52 -44.93 -42.83
C TRP A 123 -39.99 -43.52 -43.05
N LEU A 124 -40.56 -42.79 -44.01
CA LEU A 124 -40.23 -41.38 -44.27
C LEU A 124 -40.56 -40.47 -43.08
N GLN A 125 -41.66 -40.74 -42.36
CA GLN A 125 -42.03 -39.98 -41.16
C GLN A 125 -41.05 -40.24 -40.00
N ILE A 126 -40.66 -41.50 -39.78
CA ILE A 126 -39.67 -41.85 -38.76
C ILE A 126 -38.31 -41.22 -39.08
N GLU A 127 -37.89 -41.27 -40.35
CA GLU A 127 -36.65 -40.64 -40.79
C GLU A 127 -36.64 -39.12 -40.53
N LYS A 128 -37.77 -38.44 -40.78
CA LYS A 128 -37.92 -37.01 -40.45
C LYS A 128 -37.82 -36.73 -38.95
N GLN A 129 -38.47 -37.54 -38.11
CA GLN A 129 -38.43 -37.37 -36.65
C GLN A 129 -37.01 -37.59 -36.09
N ILE A 130 -36.30 -38.59 -36.60
CA ILE A 130 -34.90 -38.86 -36.19
C ILE A 130 -34.00 -37.69 -36.59
N LYS A 131 -34.14 -37.19 -37.82
CA LYS A 131 -33.36 -36.03 -38.29
C LYS A 131 -33.61 -34.78 -37.45
N GLN A 132 -34.87 -34.47 -37.17
CA GLN A 132 -35.23 -33.31 -36.35
C GLN A 132 -34.67 -33.43 -34.92
N LYS A 133 -34.83 -34.59 -34.28
CA LYS A 133 -34.28 -34.81 -32.93
C LYS A 133 -32.76 -34.69 -32.91
N TYR A 134 -32.09 -35.20 -33.93
CA TYR A 134 -30.63 -35.08 -34.06
C TYR A 134 -30.18 -33.62 -34.27
N GLU A 135 -30.92 -32.84 -35.07
CA GLU A 135 -30.67 -31.39 -35.24
C GLU A 135 -30.88 -30.61 -33.93
N GLU A 136 -31.95 -30.90 -33.19
CA GLU A 136 -32.21 -30.29 -31.87
C GLU A 136 -31.12 -30.63 -30.85
N GLU A 137 -30.63 -31.89 -30.83
CA GLU A 137 -29.51 -32.31 -29.99
C GLU A 137 -28.20 -31.62 -30.40
N ILE A 138 -27.91 -31.49 -31.70
CA ILE A 138 -26.74 -30.74 -32.20
C ILE A 138 -26.84 -29.28 -31.80
N GLN A 139 -28.01 -28.65 -31.95
CA GLN A 139 -28.19 -27.23 -31.63
C GLN A 139 -28.07 -26.97 -30.13
N SER A 140 -28.67 -27.82 -29.30
CA SER A 140 -28.53 -27.78 -27.84
C SER A 140 -27.09 -28.00 -27.40
N HIS A 141 -26.40 -29.00 -27.98
CA HIS A 141 -24.99 -29.26 -27.70
C HIS A 141 -24.10 -28.08 -28.14
N SER A 142 -24.37 -27.48 -29.30
CA SER A 142 -23.65 -26.32 -29.81
C SER A 142 -23.83 -25.08 -28.92
N GLN A 143 -25.05 -24.83 -28.43
CA GLN A 143 -25.32 -23.75 -27.49
C GLN A 143 -24.59 -23.96 -26.16
N ASN A 144 -24.65 -25.17 -25.60
CA ASN A 144 -23.93 -25.51 -24.37
C ASN A 144 -22.41 -25.37 -24.56
N MET A 145 -21.88 -25.80 -25.71
CA MET A 145 -20.47 -25.66 -26.04
C MET A 145 -20.06 -24.17 -26.14
N SER A 146 -20.92 -23.31 -26.70
CA SER A 146 -20.67 -21.86 -26.77
C SER A 146 -20.57 -21.22 -25.37
N VAL A 147 -21.47 -21.58 -24.45
CA VAL A 147 -21.45 -21.07 -23.07
C VAL A 147 -20.19 -21.52 -22.34
N ILE A 148 -19.80 -22.80 -22.50
CA ILE A 148 -18.58 -23.34 -21.90
C ILE A 148 -17.33 -22.65 -22.48
N ILE A 149 -17.27 -22.41 -23.79
CA ILE A 149 -16.16 -21.68 -24.43
C ILE A 149 -16.06 -20.27 -23.85
N GLU A 150 -17.18 -19.55 -23.74
CA GLU A 150 -17.19 -18.20 -23.18
C GLU A 150 -16.70 -18.20 -21.71
N GLU A 151 -17.20 -19.11 -20.88
CA GLU A 151 -16.74 -19.25 -19.49
C GLU A 151 -15.24 -19.56 -19.41
N VAL A 152 -14.75 -20.49 -20.22
CA VAL A 152 -13.31 -20.82 -20.30
C VAL A 152 -12.49 -19.60 -20.73
N THR A 153 -12.95 -18.82 -21.70
CA THR A 153 -12.24 -17.59 -22.12
C THR A 153 -12.17 -16.56 -21.00
N THR A 154 -13.27 -16.29 -20.30
CA THR A 154 -13.28 -15.32 -19.18
C THR A 154 -12.43 -15.77 -18.00
N LEU A 155 -12.40 -17.08 -17.69
CA LEU A 155 -11.54 -17.63 -16.66
C LEU A 155 -10.07 -17.56 -17.05
N ASN A 156 -9.75 -17.81 -18.32
CA ASN A 156 -8.38 -17.70 -18.85
C ASN A 156 -7.86 -16.25 -18.79
N GLU A 157 -8.71 -15.27 -19.13
CA GLU A 157 -8.38 -13.84 -18.98
C GLU A 157 -8.13 -13.45 -17.52
N LYS A 158 -9.00 -13.90 -16.58
CA LYS A 158 -8.79 -13.68 -15.15
C LYS A 158 -7.50 -14.32 -14.66
N GLN A 159 -7.19 -15.54 -15.09
CA GLN A 159 -5.95 -16.22 -14.74
C GLN A 159 -4.73 -15.42 -15.22
N ASN A 160 -4.72 -14.98 -16.48
CA ASN A 160 -3.65 -14.14 -17.03
C ASN A 160 -3.47 -12.85 -16.22
N SER A 161 -4.57 -12.17 -15.86
CA SER A 161 -4.51 -10.93 -15.06
C SER A 161 -3.94 -11.16 -13.64
N LEU A 162 -4.24 -12.32 -13.03
CA LEU A 162 -3.70 -12.71 -11.72
C LEU A 162 -2.22 -13.06 -11.81
N GLU A 163 -1.80 -13.77 -12.87
CA GLU A 163 -0.39 -14.07 -13.10
C GLU A 163 0.44 -12.79 -13.33
N GLU A 164 -0.07 -11.84 -14.11
CA GLU A 164 0.55 -10.53 -14.29
C GLU A 164 0.64 -9.74 -12.98
N ARG A 165 -0.44 -9.75 -12.17
CA ARG A 165 -0.43 -9.13 -10.83
C ARG A 165 0.60 -9.80 -9.93
N MET A 166 0.67 -11.13 -9.90
CA MET A 166 1.65 -11.87 -9.11
C MET A 166 3.10 -11.56 -9.54
N GLN A 167 3.37 -11.49 -10.84
CA GLN A 167 4.69 -11.10 -11.33
C GLN A 167 5.04 -9.67 -10.91
N THR A 168 4.08 -8.74 -10.96
CA THR A 168 4.26 -7.36 -10.53
C THR A 168 4.54 -7.27 -9.03
N LEU A 169 3.78 -7.99 -8.21
CA LEU A 169 4.01 -8.09 -6.77
C LEU A 169 5.39 -8.66 -6.45
N LYS A 170 5.84 -9.69 -7.16
CA LYS A 170 7.17 -10.28 -6.99
C LYS A 170 8.28 -9.30 -7.34
N ARG A 171 8.17 -8.59 -8.47
CA ARG A 171 9.11 -7.51 -8.85
C ARG A 171 9.15 -6.41 -7.78
N ASN A 172 7.98 -6.00 -7.27
CA ASN A 172 7.91 -5.00 -6.22
C ASN A 172 8.57 -5.51 -4.93
N GLU A 173 8.35 -6.78 -4.56
CA GLU A 173 8.98 -7.39 -3.38
C GLU A 173 10.52 -7.43 -3.48
N GLU A 174 11.07 -7.66 -4.69
CA GLU A 174 12.52 -7.58 -4.94
C GLU A 174 13.09 -6.16 -4.71
N THR A 175 12.28 -5.11 -4.85
CA THR A 175 12.71 -3.73 -4.56
C THR A 175 12.69 -3.38 -3.08
N ILE A 176 11.99 -4.16 -2.25
CA ILE A 176 11.90 -3.91 -0.80
C ILE A 176 13.24 -4.21 -0.17
N LYS A 177 13.79 -3.22 0.52
CA LYS A 177 15.04 -3.35 1.26
C LYS A 177 14.79 -3.28 2.75
N ASN A 178 15.71 -3.90 3.49
CA ASN A 178 15.83 -3.72 4.91
C ASN A 178 17.16 -3.04 5.17
N CYS A 179 17.14 -1.81 5.68
CA CYS A 179 18.35 -1.03 5.93
C CYS A 179 18.40 -0.63 7.40
N GLU A 180 19.56 -0.86 8.01
CA GLU A 180 19.88 -0.35 9.33
C GLU A 180 20.60 0.99 9.22
N TYR A 181 20.10 1.98 9.95
CA TYR A 181 20.71 3.29 10.09
C TYR A 181 21.21 3.41 11.53
N SER A 182 22.53 3.38 11.69
CA SER A 182 23.20 3.48 12.99
C SER A 182 23.72 4.89 13.27
N GLY A 183 24.20 5.11 14.50
CA GLY A 183 24.83 6.37 14.90
C GLY A 183 23.88 7.41 15.49
N PHE A 184 22.66 7.03 15.88
CA PHE A 184 21.74 7.93 16.57
C PHE A 184 22.13 8.05 18.03
N HIS A 185 22.61 9.21 18.46
CA HIS A 185 22.87 9.47 19.88
C HIS A 185 21.56 9.38 20.69
N SER A 186 21.63 8.81 21.90
CA SER A 186 20.47 8.63 22.80
C SER A 186 19.67 9.92 22.98
N GLN A 187 20.36 11.06 23.14
CA GLN A 187 19.71 12.36 23.24
C GLN A 187 18.88 12.73 22.02
N ILE A 188 19.33 12.41 20.80
CA ILE A 188 18.59 12.72 19.56
C ILE A 188 17.34 11.83 19.47
N MET A 189 17.46 10.57 19.86
CA MET A 189 16.33 9.65 19.92
C MET A 189 15.26 10.14 20.89
N HIS A 190 15.62 10.40 22.15
CA HIS A 190 14.65 10.77 23.18
C HIS A 190 14.11 12.20 23.04
N ASP A 191 14.93 13.16 22.60
CA ASP A 191 14.51 14.55 22.53
C ASP A 191 13.81 14.90 21.21
N PHE A 192 14.09 14.18 20.12
CA PHE A 192 13.60 14.56 18.78
C PHE A 192 12.80 13.46 18.05
N ILE A 193 13.24 12.20 18.05
CA ILE A 193 12.61 11.16 17.23
C ILE A 193 11.43 10.51 17.95
N LEU A 194 11.66 9.92 19.13
CA LEU A 194 10.64 9.20 19.90
C LEU A 194 9.40 10.04 20.23
N PRO A 195 9.50 11.34 20.60
CA PRO A 195 8.32 12.16 20.88
C PRO A 195 7.36 12.33 19.70
N LYS A 196 7.83 12.09 18.47
CA LYS A 196 7.07 12.24 17.23
C LYS A 196 7.26 11.04 16.29
N PHE A 197 7.46 9.86 16.87
CA PHE A 197 7.75 8.65 16.11
C PHE A 197 6.60 8.26 15.18
N ASP A 198 5.35 8.36 15.66
CA ASP A 198 4.17 8.08 14.83
C ASP A 198 4.05 9.05 13.65
N LEU A 199 4.35 10.33 13.87
CA LEU A 199 4.36 11.33 12.80
C LEU A 199 5.44 11.02 11.77
N LEU A 200 6.63 10.59 12.21
CA LEU A 200 7.70 10.17 11.32
C LEU A 200 7.29 8.96 10.48
N ILE A 201 6.67 7.94 11.09
CA ILE A 201 6.17 6.77 10.36
C ILE A 201 5.11 7.19 9.33
N ASN A 202 4.15 8.04 9.72
CA ASN A 202 3.09 8.48 8.81
C ASN A 202 3.65 9.29 7.63
N TYR A 203 4.61 10.18 7.88
CA TYR A 203 5.31 10.90 6.83
C TYR A 203 6.02 9.95 5.84
N ILE A 204 6.63 8.87 6.33
CA ILE A 204 7.27 7.85 5.47
C ILE A 204 6.22 7.05 4.71
N LYS A 205 5.08 6.72 5.33
CA LYS A 205 3.97 6.01 4.67
C LYS A 205 3.40 6.83 3.51
N GLU A 206 3.21 8.13 3.71
CA GLU A 206 2.65 9.03 2.71
C GLU A 206 3.61 9.32 1.54
N SER A 207 4.90 8.95 1.65
CA SER A 207 5.86 9.20 0.57
C SER A 207 5.65 8.30 -0.65
N VAL A 208 4.90 7.21 -0.53
CA VAL A 208 4.54 6.32 -1.64
C VAL A 208 3.01 6.28 -1.77
N PRO A 209 2.42 7.13 -2.62
CA PRO A 209 0.99 7.10 -2.85
C PRO A 209 0.59 5.80 -3.58
N ASN A 210 -0.58 5.26 -3.26
CA ASN A 210 -1.17 4.09 -3.92
C ASN A 210 -0.36 2.78 -3.79
N ILE A 211 0.16 2.50 -2.59
CA ILE A 211 0.69 1.17 -2.27
C ILE A 211 -0.37 0.09 -2.50
N ASP A 212 0.00 -1.02 -3.18
CA ASP A 212 -0.87 -2.19 -3.36
C ASP A 212 -1.30 -2.74 -1.98
N GLU A 213 -2.57 -3.13 -1.87
CA GLU A 213 -3.19 -3.69 -0.66
C GLU A 213 -2.33 -4.78 0.01
N TYR A 214 -1.62 -5.59 -0.79
CA TYR A 214 -0.72 -6.64 -0.28
C TYR A 214 0.39 -6.11 0.64
N PHE A 215 0.80 -4.85 0.48
CA PHE A 215 1.93 -4.23 1.19
C PHE A 215 1.53 -3.25 2.29
N ILE A 216 0.27 -2.78 2.34
CA ILE A 216 -0.20 -1.71 3.25
C ILE A 216 0.17 -1.99 4.72
N ASP A 217 -0.03 -3.23 5.18
CA ASP A 217 0.24 -3.62 6.58
C ASP A 217 1.67 -4.15 6.81
N LYS A 218 2.46 -4.28 5.74
CA LYS A 218 3.80 -4.88 5.79
C LYS A 218 4.92 -3.83 5.77
N ILE A 219 4.73 -2.75 5.02
CA ILE A 219 5.72 -1.70 4.83
C ILE A 219 5.05 -0.32 4.70
N PRO A 220 5.75 0.77 5.05
CA PRO A 220 7.03 0.82 5.74
C PRO A 220 6.95 0.30 7.17
N LYS A 221 7.94 -0.52 7.57
CA LYS A 221 8.10 -0.97 8.95
C LYS A 221 9.36 -0.34 9.53
N LEU A 222 9.19 0.50 10.55
CA LEU A 222 10.26 1.18 11.26
C LEU A 222 10.38 0.59 12.66
N THR A 223 11.56 0.11 13.02
CA THR A 223 11.89 -0.41 14.36
C THR A 223 13.19 0.20 14.82
N PHE A 224 13.38 0.31 16.13
CA PHE A 224 14.65 0.79 16.70
C PHE A 224 15.13 -0.15 17.79
N VAL A 225 16.45 -0.21 17.95
CA VAL A 225 17.13 -0.99 18.98
C VAL A 225 18.18 -0.10 19.62
N GLU A 226 18.23 -0.13 20.94
CA GLU A 226 19.32 0.47 21.70
C GLU A 226 20.53 -0.47 21.62
N ILE A 227 21.66 0.02 21.08
CA ILE A 227 22.88 -0.79 20.94
C ILE A 227 23.69 -0.72 22.25
N ASN A 228 23.75 0.47 22.84
CA ASN A 228 24.36 0.75 24.14
C ASN A 228 23.69 2.00 24.74
N ASP A 229 24.00 2.32 25.99
CA ASP A 229 23.42 3.47 26.72
C ASP A 229 23.57 4.83 25.99
N ALA A 230 24.46 4.92 24.99
CA ALA A 230 24.73 6.14 24.25
C ALA A 230 24.13 6.18 22.84
N THR A 231 23.78 5.04 22.23
CA THR A 231 23.48 4.96 20.79
C THR A 231 22.38 3.98 20.42
N TYR A 232 21.64 4.35 19.37
CA TYR A 232 20.53 3.60 18.81
C TYR A 232 20.78 3.30 17.33
N ALA A 233 20.19 2.21 16.85
CA ALA A 233 20.00 1.91 15.44
C ALA A 233 18.51 1.90 15.10
N ILE A 234 18.18 2.47 13.95
CA ILE A 234 16.84 2.43 13.37
C ILE A 234 16.88 1.55 12.14
N THR A 235 16.06 0.51 12.12
CA THR A 235 15.87 -0.36 10.97
C THR A 235 14.59 0.02 10.24
N LEU A 236 14.70 0.31 8.95
CA LEU A 236 13.57 0.55 8.05
C LEU A 236 13.49 -0.57 7.02
N ARG A 237 12.33 -1.20 6.94
CA ARG A 237 11.94 -2.07 5.83
C ARG A 237 10.94 -1.34 4.93
N GLY A 238 11.25 -1.18 3.64
CA GLY A 238 10.35 -0.48 2.72
C GLY A 238 10.89 -0.38 1.28
N PHE A 239 10.13 0.30 0.44
CA PHE A 239 10.54 0.70 -0.91
C PHE A 239 11.65 1.77 -0.87
N PRO A 240 12.42 1.95 -1.96
CA PRO A 240 13.45 2.98 -2.05
C PRO A 240 12.96 4.39 -1.68
N ASP A 241 11.73 4.74 -2.01
CA ASP A 241 11.13 6.03 -1.69
C ASP A 241 10.90 6.22 -0.19
N HIS A 242 10.50 5.15 0.53
CA HIS A 242 10.42 5.19 1.99
C HIS A 242 11.79 5.50 2.61
N HIS A 243 12.85 4.89 2.08
CA HIS A 243 14.23 5.15 2.55
C HIS A 243 14.65 6.60 2.28
N THR A 244 14.34 7.13 1.09
CA THR A 244 14.61 8.52 0.74
C THR A 244 13.87 9.48 1.67
N ALA A 245 12.58 9.24 1.93
CA ALA A 245 11.79 10.03 2.86
C ALA A 245 12.36 9.99 4.28
N PHE A 246 12.73 8.81 4.77
CA PHE A 246 13.34 8.65 6.09
C PHE A 246 14.67 9.41 6.19
N VAL A 247 15.56 9.28 5.22
CA VAL A 247 16.86 9.99 5.21
C VAL A 247 16.64 11.50 5.20
N ALA A 248 15.72 12.01 4.39
CA ALA A 248 15.41 13.44 4.36
C ALA A 248 14.87 13.95 5.71
N ALA A 249 13.94 13.22 6.33
CA ALA A 249 13.41 13.59 7.65
C ALA A 249 14.50 13.52 8.74
N ARG A 250 15.33 12.47 8.72
CA ARG A 250 16.46 12.28 9.62
C ARG A 250 17.44 13.44 9.55
N ASP A 251 17.86 13.82 8.34
CA ASP A 251 18.85 14.87 8.14
C ASP A 251 18.30 16.23 8.61
N ARG A 252 17.00 16.49 8.41
CA ARG A 252 16.33 17.69 8.96
C ARG A 252 16.29 17.68 10.50
N ILE A 253 16.01 16.52 11.12
CA ILE A 253 16.04 16.37 12.58
C ILE A 253 17.46 16.59 13.13
N PHE A 254 18.49 16.04 12.47
CA PHE A 254 19.88 16.28 12.87
C PHE A 254 20.27 17.76 12.75
N ASN A 255 19.85 18.43 11.68
CA ASN A 255 20.08 19.86 11.52
C ASN A 255 19.38 20.68 12.61
N LEU A 256 18.16 20.31 13.00
CA LEU A 256 17.46 20.94 14.13
C LEU A 256 18.24 20.73 15.44
N SER A 257 18.66 19.50 15.74
CA SER A 257 19.45 19.19 16.94
C SER A 257 20.75 20.01 17.00
N ASN A 258 21.49 20.07 15.88
CA ASN A 258 22.71 20.87 15.77
C ASN A 258 22.45 22.37 15.97
N SER A 259 21.34 22.87 15.44
CA SER A 259 20.94 24.27 15.61
C SER A 259 20.59 24.60 17.07
N VAL A 260 19.91 23.69 17.77
CA VAL A 260 19.61 23.83 19.20
C VAL A 260 20.90 23.86 20.02
N ASN A 261 21.84 22.95 19.76
CA ASN A 261 23.12 22.93 20.47
C ASN A 261 23.94 24.19 20.18
N SER A 262 23.96 24.65 18.93
CA SER A 262 24.62 25.91 18.55
C SER A 262 24.04 27.11 19.29
N ALA A 263 22.72 27.17 19.48
CA ALA A 263 22.06 28.23 20.25
C ALA A 263 22.46 28.18 21.74
N LYS A 264 22.49 26.98 22.35
CA LYS A 264 22.95 26.78 23.74
C LYS A 264 24.40 27.23 23.93
N GLU A 265 25.30 26.80 23.04
CA GLU A 265 26.71 27.19 23.08
C GLU A 265 26.91 28.68 22.86
N PHE A 266 26.14 29.29 21.97
CA PHE A 266 26.16 30.74 21.75
C PHE A 266 25.75 31.49 23.03
N TYR A 267 24.63 31.14 23.63
CA TYR A 267 24.14 31.80 24.84
C TYR A 267 25.10 31.60 26.03
N GLN A 268 25.64 30.40 26.22
CA GLN A 268 26.68 30.13 27.23
C GLN A 268 27.91 31.03 27.02
N ARG A 269 28.36 31.21 25.78
CA ARG A 269 29.48 32.11 25.46
C ARG A 269 29.17 33.56 25.77
N ASP A 270 27.94 34.01 25.53
CA ASP A 270 27.51 35.37 25.84
C ASP A 270 27.51 35.62 27.36
N ILE A 271 26.91 34.73 28.14
CA ILE A 271 26.94 34.80 29.62
C ILE A 271 28.37 34.79 30.15
N ASN A 272 29.21 33.87 29.65
CA ASN A 272 30.62 33.81 30.04
C ASN A 272 31.39 35.08 29.67
N ARG A 273 31.05 35.73 28.55
CA ARG A 273 31.66 37.00 28.14
C ARG A 273 31.30 38.12 29.10
N ILE A 274 30.03 38.21 29.51
CA ILE A 274 29.56 39.20 30.49
C ILE A 274 30.31 39.00 31.81
N ILE A 275 30.32 37.77 32.35
CA ILE A 275 30.99 37.45 33.61
C ILE A 275 32.48 37.78 33.53
N ARG A 276 33.19 37.30 32.50
CA ARG A 276 34.62 37.60 32.30
C ARG A 276 34.90 39.09 32.19
N SER A 277 34.02 39.85 31.54
CA SER A 277 34.14 41.31 31.46
C SER A 277 34.11 41.94 32.85
N ILE A 278 33.15 41.55 33.69
CA ILE A 278 33.02 42.04 35.06
C ILE A 278 34.21 41.61 35.90
N THR A 279 34.58 40.32 35.87
CA THR A 279 35.75 39.80 36.60
C THR A 279 37.03 40.54 36.22
N ARG A 280 37.23 40.85 34.93
CA ARG A 280 38.35 41.68 34.48
C ARG A 280 38.29 43.07 35.10
N THR A 281 37.13 43.73 35.10
CA THR A 281 36.95 45.02 35.79
C THR A 281 37.30 44.93 37.28
N LEU A 282 36.89 43.86 37.99
CA LEU A 282 37.23 43.66 39.39
C LEU A 282 38.76 43.57 39.62
N THR A 283 39.48 42.88 38.74
CA THR A 283 40.95 42.77 38.83
C THR A 283 41.69 44.07 38.52
N THR A 284 41.09 45.00 37.77
CA THR A 284 41.70 46.30 37.44
C THR A 284 41.53 47.35 38.53
N VAL A 285 40.59 47.16 39.46
CA VAL A 285 40.41 48.08 40.59
C VAL A 285 41.62 47.99 41.50
N GLN A 286 42.35 49.09 41.62
CA GLN A 286 43.46 49.21 42.57
C GLN A 286 42.88 49.38 43.97
N ALA A 287 43.28 48.49 44.87
CA ALA A 287 42.90 48.53 46.28
C ALA A 287 44.12 48.26 47.14
N ASP A 288 44.30 49.07 48.19
CA ASP A 288 45.47 49.00 49.07
C ASP A 288 45.45 47.78 50.00
N THR A 289 44.30 47.13 50.15
CA THR A 289 44.09 46.05 51.12
C THR A 289 43.63 44.74 50.48
N ASN A 290 43.97 43.61 51.11
CA ASN A 290 43.55 42.28 50.68
C ASN A 290 42.02 42.05 50.82
N ILE A 291 41.31 42.95 51.49
CA ILE A 291 39.87 42.94 51.70
C ILE A 291 39.12 42.96 50.36
N TRP A 292 39.58 43.79 49.41
CA TRP A 292 39.00 43.87 48.08
C TRP A 292 39.10 42.54 47.33
N LYS A 293 40.22 41.81 47.46
CA LYS A 293 40.40 40.50 46.83
C LYS A 293 39.40 39.46 47.36
N GLN A 294 39.11 39.51 48.67
CA GLN A 294 38.12 38.62 49.27
C GLN A 294 36.71 38.90 48.74
N TYR A 295 36.27 40.16 48.75
CA TYR A 295 34.98 40.54 48.18
C TYR A 295 34.88 40.19 46.68
N SER A 296 35.93 40.49 45.91
CA SER A 296 35.97 40.17 44.47
C SER A 296 35.83 38.67 44.20
N LYS A 297 36.42 37.83 45.06
CA LYS A 297 36.27 36.37 44.98
C LYS A 297 34.83 35.94 45.23
N ILE A 298 34.19 36.49 46.28
CA ILE A 298 32.79 36.20 46.61
C ILE A 298 31.87 36.64 45.46
N LEU A 299 32.06 37.86 44.95
CA LEU A 299 31.25 38.37 43.83
C LEU A 299 31.44 37.54 42.56
N THR A 300 32.67 37.11 42.26
CA THR A 300 32.93 36.23 41.10
C THR A 300 32.18 34.90 41.24
N GLN A 301 32.21 34.30 42.43
CA GLN A 301 31.47 33.05 42.69
C GLN A 301 29.95 33.24 42.52
N VAL A 302 29.39 34.30 43.10
CA VAL A 302 27.95 34.61 43.00
C VAL A 302 27.55 34.88 41.54
N LEU A 303 28.40 35.55 40.74
CA LEU A 303 28.19 35.75 39.31
C LEU A 303 28.23 34.43 38.52
N GLU A 304 29.16 33.54 38.82
CA GLU A 304 29.28 32.22 38.17
C GLU A 304 28.05 31.34 38.46
N GLU A 305 27.62 31.29 39.73
CA GLU A 305 26.41 30.57 40.15
C GLU A 305 25.17 31.10 39.42
N LYS A 306 25.00 32.43 39.34
CA LYS A 306 23.88 33.05 38.62
C LYS A 306 23.98 32.83 37.10
N GLY A 307 25.19 32.81 36.55
CA GLY A 307 25.44 32.47 35.15
C GLY A 307 24.98 31.05 34.80
N ILE A 308 25.27 30.07 35.67
CA ILE A 308 24.82 28.69 35.52
C ILE A 308 23.29 28.61 35.56
N GLU A 309 22.64 29.34 36.47
CA GLU A 309 21.17 29.44 36.55
C GLU A 309 20.56 29.94 35.24
N TYR A 310 21.11 31.03 34.67
CA TYR A 310 20.63 31.62 33.42
C TYR A 310 20.80 30.66 32.23
N VAL A 311 21.95 29.98 32.14
CA VAL A 311 22.19 28.96 31.11
C VAL A 311 21.20 27.82 31.24
N ASN A 312 20.96 27.32 32.45
CA ASN A 312 20.00 26.24 32.68
C ASN A 312 18.58 26.67 32.30
N ARG A 313 18.18 27.89 32.65
CA ARG A 313 16.89 28.45 32.27
C ARG A 313 16.75 28.55 30.74
N PHE A 314 17.78 29.01 30.05
CA PHE A 314 17.80 29.05 28.58
C PHE A 314 17.73 27.66 27.96
N ASN A 315 18.48 26.69 28.50
CA ASN A 315 18.48 25.31 28.02
C ASN A 315 17.08 24.68 28.09
N VAL A 316 16.32 24.95 29.16
CA VAL A 316 14.93 24.52 29.31
C VAL A 316 14.03 25.22 28.29
N TYR A 317 14.16 26.55 28.17
CA TYR A 317 13.38 27.35 27.23
C TYR A 317 13.57 26.89 25.77
N ILE A 318 14.82 26.78 25.31
CA ILE A 318 15.12 26.42 23.92
C ILE A 318 14.75 24.97 23.62
N LYS A 319 14.83 24.06 24.60
CA LYS A 319 14.34 22.68 24.46
C LYS A 319 12.82 22.64 24.29
N GLY A 320 12.08 23.50 25.00
CA GLY A 320 10.64 23.67 24.82
C GLY A 320 10.29 24.15 23.40
N LYS A 321 11.00 25.16 22.90
CA LYS A 321 10.82 25.67 21.53
C LYS A 321 11.16 24.63 20.47
N ALA A 322 12.27 23.90 20.64
CA ALA A 322 12.68 22.84 19.74
C ALA A 322 11.60 21.77 19.53
N LYS A 323 10.85 21.40 20.59
CA LYS A 323 9.75 20.42 20.48
C LYS A 323 8.69 20.82 19.45
N THR A 324 8.39 22.12 19.35
CA THR A 324 7.41 22.64 18.37
C THR A 324 7.94 22.62 16.94
N LEU A 325 9.27 22.62 16.77
CA LEU A 325 9.93 22.59 15.47
C LEU A 325 10.16 21.18 14.93
N ILE A 326 10.07 20.14 15.78
CA ILE A 326 10.23 18.73 15.36
C ILE A 326 9.22 18.38 14.27
N GLU A 327 7.93 18.70 14.46
CA GLU A 327 6.87 18.37 13.51
C GLU A 327 7.14 19.01 12.14
N ARG A 328 7.48 20.30 12.13
CA ARG A 328 7.85 21.03 10.91
C ARG A 328 9.08 20.43 10.23
N SER A 329 10.04 19.95 11.02
CA SER A 329 11.27 19.34 10.52
C SER A 329 11.02 17.97 9.90
N ILE A 330 10.10 17.17 10.47
CA ILE A 330 9.66 15.90 9.88
C ILE A 330 8.94 16.17 8.56
N LEU A 331 7.94 17.04 8.57
CA LEU A 331 7.08 17.32 7.41
C LEU A 331 7.76 18.13 6.30
N GLY A 332 8.90 18.77 6.58
CA GLY A 332 9.60 19.63 5.62
C GLY A 332 8.88 20.96 5.33
N THR A 333 7.91 21.33 6.18
CA THR A 333 7.07 22.52 6.03
C THR A 333 7.63 23.66 6.88
N SER A 334 8.54 24.48 6.33
CA SER A 334 8.89 25.87 6.76
C SER A 334 10.38 26.19 6.59
N THR A 335 10.67 27.49 6.66
CA THR A 335 11.98 28.14 6.88
C THR A 335 12.95 27.30 7.73
N PRO A 336 14.26 27.35 7.43
CA PRO A 336 15.27 26.63 8.19
C PRO A 336 15.14 26.86 9.72
N PRO A 337 15.13 25.79 10.55
CA PRO A 337 14.88 25.89 11.98
C PRO A 337 15.80 26.86 12.73
N TRP A 338 17.00 27.09 12.22
CA TRP A 338 17.97 28.02 12.80
C TRP A 338 17.47 29.46 12.84
N ILE A 339 16.58 29.88 11.92
CA ILE A 339 16.05 31.25 11.89
C ILE A 339 15.14 31.47 13.10
N GLU A 340 14.22 30.53 13.35
CA GLU A 340 13.30 30.60 14.49
C GLU A 340 14.06 30.49 15.81
N LEU A 341 15.00 29.56 15.92
CA LEU A 341 15.83 29.40 17.12
C LEU A 341 16.69 30.63 17.41
N ARG A 342 17.21 31.29 16.37
CA ARG A 342 17.98 32.54 16.52
C ARG A 342 17.08 33.65 17.08
N ARG A 343 15.90 33.84 16.50
CA ARG A 343 14.92 34.82 17.01
C ARG A 343 14.57 34.53 18.47
N ASP A 344 14.24 33.27 18.79
CA ASP A 344 13.91 32.88 20.16
C ASP A 344 15.08 33.10 21.14
N THR A 345 16.33 32.95 20.67
CA THR A 345 17.54 33.23 21.45
C THR A 345 17.71 34.72 21.72
N ASP A 346 17.52 35.55 20.68
CA ASP A 346 17.60 37.01 20.81
C ASP A 346 16.48 37.55 21.71
N ASP A 347 15.25 37.03 21.56
CA ASP A 347 14.10 37.38 22.41
C ASP A 347 14.38 37.05 23.88
N PHE A 348 14.87 35.83 24.18
CA PHE A 348 15.19 35.43 25.54
C PHE A 348 16.28 36.32 26.16
N ARG A 349 17.32 36.65 25.38
CA ARG A 349 18.43 37.51 25.83
C ARG A 349 17.95 38.93 26.15
N ASN A 350 16.99 39.45 25.38
CA ASN A 350 16.43 40.78 25.60
C ASN A 350 15.44 40.81 26.77
N GLU A 351 14.68 39.74 26.98
CA GLU A 351 13.70 39.63 28.08
C GLU A 351 14.39 39.39 29.43
N TYR A 352 15.46 38.59 29.44
CA TYR A 352 16.21 38.22 30.65
C TYR A 352 17.70 38.59 30.55
N PRO A 353 18.05 39.88 30.52
CA PRO A 353 19.45 40.28 30.52
C PRO A 353 20.08 40.08 31.90
N LEU A 354 21.15 39.29 31.98
CA LEU A 354 21.93 39.08 33.22
C LEU A 354 22.41 40.40 33.84
N VAL A 355 22.64 41.42 33.00
CA VAL A 355 23.10 42.73 33.42
C VAL A 355 22.18 43.38 34.46
N ASN A 356 20.87 43.13 34.39
CA ASN A 356 19.90 43.70 35.32
C ASN A 356 20.02 43.10 36.73
N GLU A 357 20.63 41.92 36.87
CA GLU A 357 20.81 41.25 38.17
C GLU A 357 22.10 41.68 38.88
N ILE A 358 23.05 42.32 38.18
CA ILE A 358 24.39 42.60 38.73
C ILE A 358 24.33 43.41 40.04
N GLU A 359 23.39 44.36 40.14
CA GLU A 359 23.16 45.13 41.36
C GLU A 359 22.80 44.23 42.54
N GLY A 360 21.82 43.35 42.35
CA GLY A 360 21.42 42.37 43.35
C GLY A 360 22.60 41.48 43.78
N LEU A 361 23.41 41.03 42.81
CA LEU A 361 24.56 40.17 43.08
C LEU A 361 25.68 40.88 43.85
N LYS A 362 25.91 42.18 43.61
CA LYS A 362 26.83 42.98 44.45
C LYS A 362 26.34 43.06 45.89
N HIS A 363 25.04 43.32 46.09
CA HIS A 363 24.47 43.36 47.43
C HIS A 363 24.60 42.02 48.14
N GLN A 364 24.29 40.93 47.46
CA GLN A 364 24.46 39.57 47.97
C GLN A 364 25.93 39.28 48.33
N ALA A 365 26.88 39.70 47.49
CA ALA A 365 28.30 39.54 47.76
C ALA A 365 28.76 40.33 48.99
N LEU A 366 28.20 41.53 49.23
CA LEU A 366 28.50 42.32 50.43
C LEU A 366 27.96 41.62 51.69
N ASP A 367 26.72 41.14 51.63
CA ASP A 367 26.08 40.44 52.75
C ASP A 367 26.86 39.16 53.12
N GLU A 368 27.33 38.40 52.12
CA GLU A 368 28.16 37.21 52.32
C GLU A 368 29.58 37.57 52.79
N PHE A 369 30.17 38.67 52.29
CA PHE A 369 31.45 39.18 52.80
C PHE A 369 31.37 39.52 54.30
N ILE A 370 30.32 40.23 54.72
CA ILE A 370 30.08 40.59 56.12
C ILE A 370 29.94 39.32 56.97
N LYS A 371 29.15 38.36 56.52
CA LYS A 371 28.94 37.08 57.22
C LYS A 371 30.23 36.28 57.40
N GLN A 372 31.14 36.31 56.42
CA GLN A 372 32.41 35.59 56.47
C GLN A 372 33.46 36.29 57.36
N ASN A 373 33.47 37.62 57.40
CA ASN A 373 34.56 38.39 58.03
C ASN A 373 34.18 39.03 59.38
N ILE A 374 32.89 39.24 59.65
CA ILE A 374 32.38 39.85 60.88
C ILE A 374 31.66 38.79 61.72
N SER A 375 32.24 38.44 62.86
CA SER A 375 31.65 37.49 63.79
C SER A 375 31.66 38.03 65.22
N PHE A 376 30.47 38.32 65.73
CA PHE A 376 30.30 38.79 67.11
C PHE A 376 30.36 37.66 68.14
N GLN A 377 30.27 36.39 67.71
CA GLN A 377 30.14 35.22 68.59
C GLN A 377 31.43 34.40 68.71
N LYS A 378 32.39 34.54 67.79
CA LYS A 378 33.59 33.68 67.70
C LYS A 378 34.86 34.29 68.31
N LEU A 379 34.78 35.47 68.91
CA LEU A 379 35.95 36.17 69.43
C LEU A 379 36.16 35.84 70.91
N LYS A 380 37.39 35.46 71.27
CA LYS A 380 37.84 35.39 72.67
C LYS A 380 38.27 36.80 73.05
N PHE A 381 37.54 37.41 73.98
CA PHE A 381 37.89 38.71 74.54
C PHE A 381 38.35 38.54 75.98
N ASP A 382 39.34 39.32 76.40
CA ASP A 382 39.75 39.40 77.81
C ASP A 382 38.65 40.02 78.69
N GLN A 383 37.80 40.88 78.11
CA GLN A 383 36.59 41.43 78.72
C GLN A 383 35.39 41.24 77.78
N THR A 384 34.22 40.84 78.29
CA THR A 384 33.04 40.67 77.44
C THR A 384 32.61 42.01 76.82
N PRO A 385 32.42 42.09 75.48
CA PRO A 385 31.98 43.33 74.85
C PRO A 385 30.62 43.77 75.39
N THR A 386 30.44 45.07 75.61
CA THR A 386 29.15 45.59 76.08
C THR A 386 28.07 45.39 75.02
N THR A 387 26.83 45.14 75.45
CA THR A 387 25.67 45.05 74.55
C THR A 387 25.53 46.32 73.69
N LYS A 388 25.85 47.49 74.26
CA LYS A 388 25.85 48.77 73.54
C LYS A 388 26.84 48.78 72.38
N SER A 389 28.10 48.37 72.61
CA SER A 389 29.12 48.28 71.56
C SER A 389 28.70 47.32 70.43
N ILE A 390 28.08 46.19 70.76
CA ILE A 390 27.56 45.23 69.77
C ILE A 390 26.42 45.84 68.95
N ILE A 391 25.51 46.58 69.58
CA ILE A 391 24.42 47.28 68.88
C ILE A 391 24.99 48.33 67.93
N THR A 392 25.90 49.18 68.42
CA THR A 392 26.50 50.27 67.63
C THR A 392 27.20 49.75 66.35
N ILE A 393 27.98 48.66 66.43
CA ILE A 393 28.61 48.10 65.22
C ILE A 393 27.60 47.47 64.26
N LYS A 394 26.55 46.81 64.77
CA LYS A 394 25.50 46.27 63.91
C LYS A 394 24.76 47.39 63.18
N GLU A 395 24.44 48.48 63.88
CA GLU A 395 23.81 49.66 63.27
C GLU A 395 24.72 50.30 62.22
N PHE A 396 26.01 50.43 62.49
CA PHE A 396 26.98 50.94 61.51
C PHE A 396 27.05 50.07 60.24
N VAL A 397 27.17 48.76 60.39
CA VAL A 397 27.20 47.82 59.25
C VAL A 397 25.91 47.91 58.45
N ASN A 398 24.74 47.95 59.13
CA ASN A 398 23.45 48.11 58.48
C ASN A 398 23.33 49.44 57.71
N GLN A 399 23.85 50.55 58.26
CA GLN A 399 23.87 51.85 57.57
C GLN A 399 24.73 51.80 56.31
N ILE A 400 25.89 51.15 56.37
CA ILE A 400 26.75 50.98 55.19
C ILE A 400 26.06 50.09 54.13
N GLN A 401 25.44 48.98 54.53
CA GLN A 401 24.67 48.13 53.61
C GLN A 401 23.52 48.91 52.95
N LEU A 402 22.79 49.72 53.72
CA LEU A 402 21.72 50.57 53.20
C LEU A 402 22.26 51.61 52.22
N LYS A 403 23.39 52.26 52.55
CA LYS A 403 24.04 53.21 51.66
C LYS A 403 24.47 52.55 50.35
N PHE A 404 25.08 51.38 50.42
CA PHE A 404 25.50 50.62 49.24
C PHE A 404 24.31 50.27 48.34
N LYS A 405 23.15 49.97 48.92
CA LYS A 405 21.91 49.63 48.20
C LYS A 405 21.17 50.82 47.59
N THR A 406 21.30 52.01 48.17
CA THR A 406 20.44 53.17 47.83
C THR A 406 21.16 54.28 47.10
N ASP A 407 22.49 54.37 47.23
CA ASP A 407 23.28 55.44 46.65
C ASP A 407 23.66 55.14 45.20
N LYS A 408 23.27 56.05 44.29
CA LYS A 408 23.44 55.90 42.84
C LYS A 408 24.90 55.78 42.41
N ILE A 409 25.85 56.25 43.24
CA ILE A 409 27.28 56.14 42.93
C ILE A 409 27.76 54.68 42.83
N TYR A 410 27.04 53.76 43.47
CA TYR A 410 27.34 52.34 43.42
C TYR A 410 26.53 51.61 42.34
N GLU A 411 25.57 52.26 41.68
CA GLU A 411 24.67 51.64 40.70
C GLU A 411 25.39 51.38 39.38
N GLY A 412 25.37 50.15 38.89
CA GLY A 412 25.94 49.69 37.63
C GLY A 412 27.19 48.81 37.80
N TYR A 413 27.80 48.44 36.68
CA TYR A 413 28.87 47.42 36.60
C TYR A 413 30.13 47.89 35.86
N GLN A 414 30.28 49.19 35.65
CA GLN A 414 31.48 49.78 35.08
C GLN A 414 32.57 49.99 36.15
N MET A 415 33.81 50.24 35.69
CA MET A 415 34.97 50.38 36.57
C MET A 415 34.79 51.44 37.66
N HIS A 416 34.18 52.57 37.34
CA HIS A 416 33.98 53.65 38.31
C HIS A 416 33.04 53.27 39.45
N HIS A 417 31.98 52.48 39.19
CA HIS A 417 31.11 51.96 40.25
C HIS A 417 31.84 51.00 41.19
N PHE A 418 32.70 50.14 40.64
CA PHE A 418 33.50 49.20 41.44
C PHE A 418 34.63 49.88 42.22
N SER A 419 35.19 50.98 41.72
CA SER A 419 36.32 51.68 42.34
C SER A 419 36.03 52.25 43.73
N LEU A 420 34.75 52.46 44.08
CA LEU A 420 34.32 53.02 45.36
C LEU A 420 34.07 51.97 46.45
N ILE A 421 33.92 50.70 46.05
CA ILE A 421 33.61 49.59 46.96
C ILE A 421 34.77 49.28 47.93
N PRO A 422 36.05 49.26 47.52
CA PRO A 422 37.17 49.01 48.44
C PRO A 422 37.15 49.91 49.69
N ASN A 423 36.87 51.20 49.52
CA ASN A 423 36.82 52.15 50.64
C ASN A 423 35.69 51.83 51.61
N LEU A 424 34.54 51.41 51.09
CA LEU A 424 33.39 50.99 51.89
C LEU A 424 33.72 49.73 52.72
N LEU A 425 34.36 48.74 52.08
CA LEU A 425 34.80 47.52 52.78
C LEU A 425 35.86 47.82 53.84
N GLN A 426 36.80 48.72 53.55
CA GLN A 426 37.79 49.17 54.53
C GLN A 426 37.13 49.86 55.73
N GLN A 427 36.13 50.72 55.52
CA GLN A 427 35.38 51.35 56.62
C GLN A 427 34.73 50.31 57.53
N ILE A 428 34.07 49.30 56.96
CA ILE A 428 33.51 48.16 57.71
C ILE A 428 34.59 47.46 58.53
N MET A 429 35.72 47.12 57.91
CA MET A 429 36.78 46.35 58.56
C MET A 429 37.55 47.14 59.62
N ILE A 430 37.75 48.45 59.43
CA ILE A 430 38.36 49.34 60.42
C ILE A 430 37.44 49.44 61.63
N TYR A 431 36.15 49.70 61.42
CA TYR A 431 35.18 49.82 62.51
C TYR A 431 35.04 48.49 63.29
N TYR A 432 35.05 47.36 62.58
CA TYR A 432 35.10 46.04 63.19
C TYR A 432 36.41 45.77 63.94
N SER A 433 37.56 46.20 63.43
CA SER A 433 38.83 46.09 64.14
C SER A 433 38.85 46.91 65.43
N CYS A 434 38.27 48.12 65.41
CA CYS A 434 38.07 48.92 66.63
C CYS A 434 37.21 48.18 67.66
N PHE A 435 36.13 47.51 67.22
CA PHE A 435 35.32 46.66 68.09
C PHE A 435 36.11 45.49 68.66
N VAL A 436 36.91 44.80 67.84
CA VAL A 436 37.73 43.65 68.26
C VAL A 436 38.76 44.04 69.32
N VAL A 437 39.42 45.19 69.16
CA VAL A 437 40.44 45.72 70.09
C VAL A 437 39.81 46.54 71.23
N GLN A 438 38.47 46.61 71.30
CA GLN A 438 37.71 47.33 72.34
C GLN A 438 38.01 48.83 72.41
N LEU A 439 38.34 49.44 71.26
CA LEU A 439 38.42 50.88 71.15
C LEU A 439 37.03 51.51 71.24
N PRO A 440 36.90 52.76 71.72
CA PRO A 440 35.62 53.45 71.76
C PRO A 440 35.00 53.53 70.36
N LEU A 441 33.79 52.98 70.24
CA LEU A 441 32.97 53.10 69.04
C LEU A 441 32.09 54.35 69.16
N PHE A 442 31.98 55.10 68.06
CA PHE A 442 31.18 56.32 67.99
C PHE A 442 30.19 56.21 66.85
N GLU A 443 28.96 56.64 67.08
CA GLU A 443 27.87 56.64 66.11
C GLU A 443 28.02 57.78 65.09
N SER A 444 28.76 58.83 65.44
CA SER A 444 29.09 59.93 64.52
C SER A 444 30.40 60.64 64.86
N SER A 445 30.98 61.33 63.87
CA SER A 445 32.11 62.25 64.10
C SER A 445 31.76 63.37 65.10
N ARG A 446 30.49 63.78 65.18
CA ARG A 446 30.00 64.71 66.22
C ARG A 446 30.02 64.10 67.61
N GLU A 447 29.70 62.82 67.76
CA GLU A 447 29.79 62.15 69.08
C GLU A 447 31.24 62.06 69.55
N LEU A 448 32.17 61.70 68.64
CA LEU A 448 33.61 61.74 68.90
C LEU A 448 34.05 63.15 69.33
N LEU A 449 33.70 64.17 68.54
CA LEU A 449 34.05 65.56 68.84
C LEU A 449 33.42 66.04 70.15
N SER A 450 32.17 65.67 70.46
CA SER A 450 31.51 66.03 71.73
C SER A 450 32.15 65.38 72.96
N LYS A 451 32.81 64.23 72.80
CA LYS A 451 33.63 63.60 73.87
C LYS A 451 35.05 64.15 73.93
N ILE A 452 35.52 64.80 72.86
CA ILE A 452 36.78 65.55 72.82
C ILE A 452 36.58 66.99 73.35
N ASP A 453 35.35 67.53 73.26
CA ASP A 453 34.97 68.87 73.72
C ASP A 453 34.85 68.93 75.25
N LYS A 454 36.02 68.85 75.87
CA LYS A 454 36.41 69.30 77.22
C LYS A 454 37.95 69.30 77.38
N ASN A 455 38.72 69.23 76.29
CA ASN A 455 40.20 69.33 76.30
C ASN A 455 40.91 68.44 77.34
N ILE A 456 40.45 67.22 77.55
CA ILE A 456 41.20 66.19 78.28
C ILE A 456 41.21 64.93 77.42
N VAL A 457 42.24 64.81 76.60
CA VAL A 457 42.72 63.50 76.18
C VAL A 457 43.35 62.89 77.44
N THR A 458 42.62 62.06 78.18
CA THR A 458 43.24 61.20 79.17
C THR A 458 43.98 60.12 78.40
N THR A 459 45.21 60.43 78.01
CA THR A 459 46.23 59.43 77.76
C THR A 459 46.30 58.57 79.02
N ILE A 460 45.75 57.36 78.99
CA ILE A 460 46.12 56.35 79.99
C ILE A 460 47.53 55.90 79.61
N THR A 461 48.51 56.75 79.90
CA THR A 461 49.88 56.30 80.12
C THR A 461 49.88 55.60 81.46
N THR A 462 49.82 54.27 81.48
CA THR A 462 50.31 53.53 82.63
C THR A 462 51.82 53.76 82.70
N SER A 463 52.24 54.80 83.42
CA SER A 463 53.61 54.95 83.86
C SER A 463 53.87 53.90 84.94
N THR A 464 54.40 52.74 84.57
CA THR A 464 55.19 51.96 85.53
C THR A 464 56.56 52.62 85.62
N GLY A 465 56.64 53.64 86.47
CA GLY A 465 57.86 54.39 86.72
C GLY A 465 57.91 54.83 88.17
N SER A 466 58.33 53.93 89.06
CA SER A 466 59.00 54.29 90.31
C SER A 466 59.72 53.06 90.85
N GLY A 467 61.05 53.05 90.70
CA GLY A 467 61.91 52.29 91.60
C GLY A 467 62.17 53.11 92.86
N LYS A 468 62.00 52.47 94.02
CA LYS A 468 62.95 52.34 95.14
C LYS A 468 62.22 52.20 96.48
N MET A 469 62.14 50.98 97.01
CA MET A 469 63.02 50.46 98.06
C MET A 469 63.09 48.94 97.96
#